data_AF-A0A7X7J2Z4-F1
#
_entry.id   AF-A0A7X7J2Z4-F1
#
_cell.length_a   1.000
_cell.length_b   1.000
_cell.length_c   1.000
_cell.angle_alpha   90.00
_cell.angle_beta   90.00
_cell.angle_gamma   90.00
#
_symmetry.space_group_name_H-M   'P 1'
#
loop_
_entity.id
_entity.type
_entity.pdbx_description
1 polymer ?
#
loop_
_entity_poly.entity_id
_entity_poly.type
_entity_poly.pdbx_seq_one_letter_code
_entity_poly.pdbx_strand_id
1 'polypeptide(L)'
;MPEPSHDPSVFSEPHMRPAAKPTIAPDEAAGERRLVDEVRADLLSAPGQSIHEEPDIFPARKPEVLEQDWSCSRCGYNLRGLEAGHPCPECGHRELYRPAPPGSASYAGWLAGKLAGGSPRLGWLTALTLALAGGPLAILAALFKSGQSGV
;
A
#
# COMPACT_ATOMS: atom_id res chain seq x y z
N MET A 1 -42.45 -27.66 -8.48
CA MET A 1 -41.55 -26.68 -7.84
C MET A 1 -40.65 -26.14 -8.94
N PRO A 2 -40.61 -24.83 -9.17
CA PRO A 2 -39.75 -24.24 -10.19
C PRO A 2 -38.27 -24.40 -9.79
N GLU A 3 -37.42 -24.83 -10.73
CA GLU A 3 -35.97 -24.92 -10.52
C GLU A 3 -35.35 -23.53 -10.33
N PRO A 4 -34.36 -23.37 -9.43
CA PRO A 4 -33.64 -22.12 -9.26
C PRO A 4 -32.81 -21.80 -10.50
N SER A 5 -33.12 -20.66 -11.12
CA SER A 5 -32.37 -20.05 -12.22
C SER A 5 -30.91 -19.81 -11.79
N HIS A 6 -29.99 -20.65 -12.28
CA HIS A 6 -28.56 -20.38 -12.22
C HIS A 6 -28.21 -19.27 -13.22
N ASP A 7 -28.30 -18.01 -12.77
CA ASP A 7 -27.71 -16.89 -13.49
C ASP A 7 -26.20 -16.89 -13.25
N PRO A 8 -25.35 -17.10 -14.29
CA PRO A 8 -23.89 -17.13 -14.15
C PRO A 8 -23.26 -15.74 -13.94
N SER A 9 -24.05 -14.70 -13.69
CA SER A 9 -23.49 -13.38 -13.44
C SER A 9 -22.67 -13.38 -12.14
N VAL A 10 -21.43 -12.89 -12.24
CA VAL A 10 -20.52 -12.61 -11.09
C VAL A 10 -21.19 -11.67 -10.07
N PHE A 11 -22.16 -10.86 -10.51
CA PHE A 11 -22.89 -9.93 -9.65
C PHE A 11 -23.86 -10.61 -8.68
N SER A 12 -24.25 -11.86 -8.94
CA SER A 12 -25.12 -12.65 -8.05
C SER A 12 -24.37 -13.34 -6.91
N GLU A 13 -23.03 -13.39 -6.99
CA GLU A 13 -22.20 -14.09 -6.01
C GLU A 13 -22.33 -13.44 -4.63
N PRO A 14 -22.55 -14.23 -3.55
CA PRO A 14 -22.82 -13.70 -2.21
C PRO A 14 -21.77 -12.70 -1.68
N HIS A 15 -20.51 -12.84 -2.11
CA HIS A 15 -19.40 -11.99 -1.69
C HIS A 15 -19.26 -10.69 -2.51
N MET A 16 -19.90 -10.62 -3.69
CA MET A 16 -19.97 -9.42 -4.53
C MET A 16 -21.19 -8.55 -4.21
N ARG A 17 -22.09 -9.03 -3.34
CA ARG A 17 -23.19 -8.22 -2.84
C ARG A 17 -22.61 -7.13 -1.94
N PRO A 18 -22.87 -5.85 -2.21
CA PRO A 18 -22.48 -4.79 -1.29
C PRO A 18 -23.11 -5.12 0.07
N ALA A 19 -22.29 -5.13 1.12
CA ALA A 19 -22.80 -5.33 2.48
C ALA A 19 -23.97 -4.36 2.70
N ALA A 20 -25.05 -4.86 3.29
CA ALA A 20 -26.18 -4.01 3.64
C ALA A 20 -25.63 -2.83 4.44
N LYS A 21 -25.87 -1.59 3.96
CA LYS A 21 -25.42 -0.39 4.64
C LYS A 21 -25.89 -0.51 6.09
N PRO A 22 -24.97 -0.53 7.08
CA PRO A 22 -25.41 -0.49 8.46
C PRO A 22 -26.26 0.76 8.62
N THR A 23 -27.46 0.60 9.17
CA THR A 23 -28.30 1.72 9.62
C THR A 23 -27.63 2.31 10.85
N ILE A 24 -26.63 3.15 10.60
CA ILE A 24 -25.94 3.92 11.62
C ILE A 24 -26.93 4.97 12.13
N ALA A 25 -27.09 5.03 13.45
CA ALA A 25 -27.95 6.03 14.07
C ALA A 25 -27.42 7.45 13.76
N PRO A 26 -28.29 8.45 13.59
CA PRO A 26 -27.86 9.79 13.13
C PRO A 26 -26.87 10.49 14.07
N ASP A 27 -26.84 10.12 15.35
CA ASP A 27 -25.88 10.56 16.35
C ASP A 27 -24.51 9.87 16.21
N GLU A 28 -24.49 8.57 15.92
CA GLU A 28 -23.26 7.83 15.60
C GLU A 28 -22.61 8.33 14.30
N ALA A 29 -23.42 8.72 13.31
CA ALA A 29 -22.95 9.27 12.04
C ALA A 29 -22.22 10.61 12.19
N ALA A 30 -22.49 11.37 13.26
CA ALA A 30 -21.79 12.62 13.55
C ALA A 30 -20.40 12.39 14.18
N GLY A 31 -20.28 11.35 15.02
CA GLY A 31 -19.01 10.95 15.64
C GLY A 31 -18.02 10.41 14.60
N GLU A 32 -18.49 9.58 13.68
CA GLU A 32 -17.63 8.98 12.64
C GLU A 32 -17.06 10.04 11.68
N ARG A 33 -17.83 11.07 11.34
CA ARG A 33 -17.34 12.19 10.51
C ARG A 33 -16.22 12.98 11.18
N ARG A 34 -16.32 13.24 12.49
CA ARG A 34 -15.25 13.92 13.24
C ARG A 34 -13.96 13.11 13.26
N LEU A 35 -14.08 11.80 13.48
CA LEU A 35 -12.93 10.90 13.55
C LEU A 35 -12.22 10.79 12.19
N VAL A 36 -12.99 10.76 11.09
CA VAL A 36 -12.45 10.79 9.72
C VAL A 36 -11.76 12.13 9.42
N ASP A 37 -12.34 13.26 9.83
CA ASP A 37 -11.74 14.58 9.61
C ASP A 37 -10.45 14.78 10.43
N GLU A 38 -10.40 14.26 11.66
CA GLU A 38 -9.22 14.33 12.54
C GLU A 38 -8.09 13.43 12.03
N VAL A 39 -8.39 12.18 11.66
CA VAL A 39 -7.42 11.28 11.02
C VAL A 39 -6.92 11.84 9.69
N ARG A 40 -7.80 12.48 8.91
CA ARG A 40 -7.41 13.12 7.65
C ARG A 40 -6.49 14.32 7.88
N ALA A 41 -6.73 15.12 8.90
CA ALA A 41 -5.87 16.26 9.25
C ALA A 41 -4.46 15.81 9.70
N ASP A 42 -4.37 14.72 10.45
CA ASP A 42 -3.10 14.12 10.88
C ASP A 42 -2.34 13.49 9.70
N LEU A 43 -3.03 12.78 8.82
CA LEU A 43 -2.44 12.23 7.60
C LEU A 43 -1.90 13.32 6.65
N LEU A 44 -2.52 14.51 6.67
CA LEU A 44 -2.06 15.66 5.88
C LEU A 44 -0.93 16.45 6.54
N SER A 45 -0.70 16.28 7.85
CA SER A 45 0.31 17.05 8.62
C SER A 45 1.60 16.29 8.96
N ALA A 46 1.70 14.99 8.70
CA ALA A 46 2.90 14.21 9.02
C ALA A 46 4.05 14.44 8.00
N PRO A 47 5.20 15.02 8.39
CA PRO A 47 6.35 15.16 7.51
C PRO A 47 7.09 13.82 7.33
N GLY A 48 7.05 13.26 6.13
CA GLY A 48 8.21 12.52 5.57
C GLY A 48 8.33 11.02 5.82
N GLN A 49 7.25 10.29 6.13
CA GLN A 49 7.24 8.82 6.01
C GLN A 49 5.94 8.36 5.36
N SER A 50 5.80 8.60 4.06
CA SER A 50 4.67 8.08 3.32
C SER A 50 5.15 7.06 2.29
N ILE A 51 4.35 6.01 2.12
CA ILE A 51 4.38 5.07 0.99
C ILE A 51 4.40 5.82 -0.37
N HIS A 52 4.08 7.13 -0.39
CA HIS A 52 4.15 7.99 -1.57
C HIS A 52 5.56 8.43 -1.99
N GLU A 53 6.60 8.15 -1.19
CA GLU A 53 8.02 8.31 -1.62
C GLU A 53 8.62 7.04 -2.22
N GLU A 54 7.88 5.93 -2.25
CA GLU A 54 8.30 4.74 -2.97
C GLU A 54 8.40 5.07 -4.46
N PRO A 55 9.50 4.69 -5.15
CA PRO A 55 9.61 4.93 -6.58
C PRO A 55 8.40 4.31 -7.27
N ASP A 56 7.61 5.19 -7.89
CA ASP A 56 6.29 4.92 -8.45
C ASP A 56 6.32 3.70 -9.40
N ILE A 57 6.02 2.51 -8.87
CA ILE A 57 6.00 1.25 -9.63
C ILE A 57 4.80 1.24 -10.58
N PHE A 58 3.73 1.93 -10.20
CA PHE A 58 2.47 2.01 -10.94
C PHE A 58 2.05 3.46 -11.09
N PRO A 59 2.75 4.24 -11.93
CA PRO A 59 2.37 5.62 -12.12
C PRO A 59 0.98 5.65 -12.73
N ALA A 60 0.01 6.25 -12.03
CA ALA A 60 -1.24 6.75 -12.60
C ALA A 60 -0.99 7.93 -13.55
N ARG A 61 0.13 7.92 -14.27
CA ARG A 61 0.56 8.95 -15.21
C ARG A 61 -0.08 8.69 -16.56
N LYS A 62 -0.25 9.78 -17.30
CA LYS A 62 -0.65 9.74 -18.72
C LYS A 62 0.25 8.75 -19.48
N PRO A 63 -0.30 8.03 -20.46
CA PRO A 63 0.51 7.21 -21.35
C PRO A 63 1.59 8.11 -21.94
N GLU A 64 2.84 7.79 -21.62
CA GLU A 64 4.00 8.55 -22.03
C GLU A 64 4.86 7.62 -22.90
N VAL A 65 5.38 8.19 -23.97
CA VAL A 65 6.12 7.49 -25.01
C VAL A 65 7.40 6.91 -24.41
N LEU A 66 7.71 5.68 -24.79
CA LEU A 66 8.92 4.98 -24.36
C LEU A 66 10.12 5.53 -25.11
N GLU A 67 10.91 6.38 -24.46
CA GLU A 67 12.09 7.00 -25.07
C GLU A 67 13.32 6.07 -25.11
N GLN A 68 13.35 5.05 -24.25
CA GLN A 68 14.46 4.09 -24.15
C GLN A 68 14.12 2.76 -24.83
N ASP A 69 15.16 2.00 -25.19
CA ASP A 69 15.00 0.66 -25.75
C ASP A 69 14.35 -0.26 -24.72
N TRP A 70 13.23 -0.88 -25.11
CA TRP A 70 12.51 -1.80 -24.26
C TRP A 70 11.94 -2.93 -25.10
N SER A 71 12.44 -4.15 -24.88
CA SER A 71 12.00 -5.32 -25.62
C SER A 71 10.72 -5.92 -25.04
N CYS A 72 9.79 -6.31 -25.92
CA CYS A 72 8.63 -7.10 -25.55
C CYS A 72 9.07 -8.45 -24.97
N SER A 73 8.58 -8.82 -23.79
CA SER A 73 8.93 -10.07 -23.08
C SER A 73 8.55 -11.34 -23.86
N ARG A 74 7.61 -11.23 -24.82
CA ARG A 74 7.11 -12.37 -25.59
C ARG A 74 7.86 -12.62 -26.89
N CYS A 75 8.20 -11.57 -27.64
CA CYS A 75 8.78 -11.71 -28.98
C CYS A 75 10.13 -10.99 -29.18
N GLY A 76 10.55 -10.15 -28.23
CA GLY A 76 11.80 -9.40 -28.30
C GLY A 76 11.75 -8.11 -29.13
N TYR A 77 10.63 -7.77 -29.78
CA TYR A 77 10.48 -6.51 -30.53
C TYR A 77 10.72 -5.29 -29.64
N ASN A 78 11.44 -4.28 -30.15
CA ASN A 78 11.72 -3.04 -29.42
C ASN A 78 10.51 -2.10 -29.44
N LEU A 79 9.95 -1.82 -28.27
CA LEU A 79 8.77 -1.00 -28.03
C LEU A 79 9.07 0.50 -27.92
N ARG A 80 10.32 0.93 -28.16
CA ARG A 80 10.69 2.34 -28.18
C ARG A 80 9.80 3.13 -29.16
N GLY A 81 9.32 4.29 -28.73
CA GLY A 81 8.43 5.14 -29.50
C GLY A 81 6.93 4.80 -29.38
N LEU A 82 6.57 3.73 -28.66
CA LEU A 82 5.17 3.42 -28.33
C LEU A 82 4.79 3.96 -26.95
N GLU A 83 3.51 4.14 -26.72
CA GLU A 83 2.98 4.45 -25.39
C GLU A 83 3.04 3.21 -24.48
N ALA A 84 3.33 3.40 -23.19
CA ALA A 84 3.27 2.30 -22.22
C ALA A 84 1.86 1.66 -22.19
N GLY A 85 1.79 0.33 -22.22
CA GLY A 85 0.52 -0.42 -22.28
C GLY A 85 -0.05 -0.61 -23.70
N HIS A 86 0.58 -0.04 -24.73
CA HIS A 86 0.20 -0.29 -26.12
C HIS A 86 0.49 -1.75 -26.51
N PRO A 87 -0.38 -2.42 -27.30
CA PRO A 87 -0.08 -3.76 -27.78
C PRO A 87 1.15 -3.75 -28.70
N CYS A 88 1.99 -4.77 -28.53
CA CYS A 88 3.15 -5.01 -29.38
C CYS A 88 2.69 -5.23 -30.84
N PRO A 89 3.29 -4.54 -31.84
CA PRO A 89 2.87 -4.65 -33.24
C PRO A 89 3.13 -6.02 -33.86
N GLU A 90 4.12 -6.77 -33.35
CA GLU A 90 4.47 -8.10 -33.87
C GLU A 90 3.58 -9.22 -33.30
N CYS A 91 3.32 -9.22 -31.99
CA CYS A 91 2.67 -10.35 -31.31
C CYS A 91 1.37 -10.02 -30.56
N GLY A 92 0.97 -8.74 -30.50
CA GLY A 92 -0.22 -8.28 -29.79
C GLY A 92 -0.13 -8.30 -28.26
N HIS A 93 0.97 -8.77 -27.66
CA HIS A 93 1.16 -8.76 -26.20
C HIS A 93 1.23 -7.34 -25.65
N ARG A 94 0.61 -7.10 -24.49
CA ARG A 94 0.61 -5.79 -23.80
C ARG A 94 1.51 -5.86 -22.59
N GLU A 95 2.56 -5.06 -22.61
CA GLU A 95 3.41 -4.86 -21.45
C GLU A 95 2.81 -3.80 -20.52
N LEU A 96 2.47 -4.21 -19.30
CA LEU A 96 1.90 -3.31 -18.29
C LEU A 96 2.98 -2.66 -17.42
N TYR A 97 4.16 -3.27 -17.34
CA TYR A 97 5.21 -2.83 -16.43
C TYR A 97 6.19 -1.90 -17.13
N ARG A 98 6.35 -0.67 -16.63
CA ARG A 98 7.27 0.30 -17.24
C ARG A 98 8.69 0.08 -16.74
N PRO A 99 9.73 0.10 -17.60
CA PRO A 99 11.08 0.16 -17.11
C PRO A 99 11.31 1.52 -16.42
N ALA A 100 12.14 1.52 -15.39
CA ALA A 100 12.47 2.75 -14.67
C ALA A 100 13.11 3.78 -15.63
N PRO A 101 12.78 5.08 -15.52
CA PRO A 101 13.36 6.12 -16.36
C PRO A 101 14.89 6.08 -16.33
N PRO A 102 15.57 6.47 -17.42
CA PRO A 102 17.02 6.47 -17.44
C PRO A 102 17.54 7.48 -16.41
N GLY A 103 18.46 7.04 -15.55
CA GLY A 103 19.00 7.86 -14.45
C GLY A 103 18.15 7.89 -13.17
N SER A 104 16.98 7.25 -13.15
CA SER A 104 16.28 7.03 -11.88
C SER A 104 17.02 5.98 -11.04
N ALA A 105 17.10 6.22 -9.73
CA ALA A 105 17.66 5.23 -8.82
C ALA A 105 16.78 3.97 -8.88
N SER A 106 17.39 2.81 -9.11
CA SER A 106 16.68 1.54 -8.93
C SER A 106 16.13 1.48 -7.50
N TYR A 107 15.07 0.70 -7.29
CA TYR A 107 14.54 0.49 -5.93
C TYR A 107 15.65 0.07 -4.94
N ALA A 108 16.56 -0.80 -5.39
CA ALA A 108 17.74 -1.18 -4.61
C ALA A 108 18.67 0.01 -4.28
N GLY A 109 18.92 0.89 -5.25
CA GLY A 109 19.73 2.11 -5.04
C GLY A 109 19.06 3.11 -4.09
N TRP A 110 17.74 3.31 -4.24
CA TRP A 110 16.94 4.13 -3.33
C TRP A 110 16.98 3.57 -1.90
N LEU A 111 16.77 2.26 -1.75
CA LEU A 111 16.78 1.58 -0.45
C LEU A 111 18.16 1.67 0.21
N ALA A 112 19.22 1.44 -0.56
CA ALA A 112 20.60 1.61 -0.08
C ALA A 112 20.87 3.03 0.39
N GLY A 113 20.38 4.05 -0.34
CA GLY A 113 20.47 5.46 0.06
C GLY A 113 19.73 5.76 1.36
N LYS A 114 18.50 5.25 1.53
CA LYS A 114 17.73 5.41 2.78
C LYS A 114 18.41 4.70 3.96
N LEU A 115 18.94 3.49 3.76
CA LEU A 115 19.69 2.77 4.79
C LEU A 115 20.99 3.48 5.18
N ALA A 116 21.71 4.04 4.21
CA ALA A 116 22.93 4.81 4.46
C ALA A 116 22.65 6.16 5.17
N GLY A 117 21.48 6.77 4.93
CA GLY A 117 21.06 8.00 5.59
C GLY A 117 20.60 7.82 7.04
N GLY A 118 20.27 6.60 7.45
CA GLY A 118 19.91 6.29 8.83
C GLY A 118 21.13 6.39 9.75
N SER A 119 21.14 7.32 10.71
CA SER A 119 22.24 7.36 11.68
C SER A 119 22.16 6.10 12.57
N PRO A 120 23.24 5.29 12.64
CA PRO A 120 23.23 4.08 13.47
C PRO A 120 22.98 4.42 14.95
N ARG A 121 23.35 5.62 15.37
CA ARG A 121 23.09 6.15 16.72
C ARG A 121 21.60 6.25 17.03
N LEU A 122 20.79 6.77 16.11
CA LEU A 122 19.34 6.89 16.31
C LEU A 122 18.68 5.50 16.38
N GLY A 123 19.14 4.55 15.56
CA GLY A 123 18.71 3.15 15.63
C GLY A 123 19.02 2.49 16.97
N TRP A 124 20.23 2.68 17.49
CA TRP A 124 20.59 2.19 18.82
C TRP A 124 19.79 2.87 19.94
N LEU A 125 19.62 4.19 19.88
CA LEU A 125 18.83 4.91 20.88
C LEU A 125 17.38 4.45 20.92
N THR A 126 16.73 4.29 19.76
CA THR A 126 15.34 3.80 19.68
C THR A 126 15.22 2.38 20.25
N ALA A 127 16.13 1.47 19.88
CA ALA A 127 16.16 0.11 20.44
C ALA A 127 16.34 0.11 21.96
N LEU A 128 17.25 0.93 22.49
CA LEU A 128 17.54 1.04 23.92
C LEU A 128 16.34 1.64 24.67
N THR A 129 15.66 2.62 24.09
CA THR A 129 14.44 3.23 24.64
C THR A 129 13.31 2.21 24.72
N LEU A 130 13.11 1.40 23.67
CA LEU A 130 12.12 0.32 23.66
C LEU A 130 12.43 -0.76 24.71
N ALA A 131 13.70 -1.14 24.86
CA ALA A 131 14.11 -2.12 25.87
C ALA A 131 13.85 -1.60 27.31
N LEU A 132 14.18 -0.34 27.57
CA LEU A 132 13.98 0.31 28.87
C LEU A 132 12.52 0.62 29.17
N ALA A 133 11.70 0.93 28.18
CA ALA A 133 10.27 1.18 28.38
C ALA A 133 9.46 -0.13 28.46
N GLY A 134 9.81 -1.12 27.64
CA GLY A 134 9.10 -2.40 27.57
C GLY A 134 9.30 -3.29 28.79
N GLY A 135 10.50 -3.32 29.37
CA GLY A 135 10.78 -4.13 30.56
C GLY A 135 9.90 -3.78 31.77
N PRO A 136 9.88 -2.52 32.22
CA PRO A 136 9.03 -2.07 33.33
C PRO A 136 7.54 -2.27 33.07
N LEU A 137 7.05 -2.03 31.85
CA LEU A 137 5.65 -2.27 31.49
C LEU A 137 5.28 -3.76 31.55
N ALA A 138 6.17 -4.66 31.11
CA ALA A 138 5.95 -6.10 31.22
C ALA A 138 5.88 -6.56 32.70
N ILE A 139 6.72 -5.99 33.57
CA ILE A 139 6.69 -6.27 35.02
C ILE A 139 5.39 -5.77 35.64
N LEU A 140 4.95 -4.54 35.32
CA LEU A 140 3.68 -4.00 35.80
C LEU A 140 2.47 -4.83 35.33
N ALA A 141 2.47 -5.27 34.07
CA ALA A 141 1.43 -6.13 33.52
C ALA A 141 1.39 -7.50 34.24
N ALA A 142 2.54 -8.08 34.57
CA ALA A 142 2.62 -9.32 35.33
C ALA A 142 2.08 -9.15 36.76
N LEU A 143 2.42 -8.05 37.45
CA LEU A 143 1.90 -7.74 38.78
C LEU A 143 0.38 -7.54 38.77
N PHE A 144 -0.14 -6.79 37.80
CA PHE A 144 -1.59 -6.58 37.67
C PHE A 144 -2.36 -7.88 37.42
N LYS A 145 -1.81 -8.79 36.58
CA LYS A 145 -2.38 -10.11 36.34
C LYS A 145 -2.38 -10.98 37.60
N SER A 146 -1.33 -10.92 38.43
CA SER A 146 -1.30 -11.66 39.70
C SER A 146 -2.31 -11.16 40.74
N GLY A 147 -2.67 -9.88 40.73
CA GLY A 147 -3.66 -9.30 41.64
C GLY A 147 -5.12 -9.66 41.34
N GLN A 148 -5.46 -9.99 40.08
CA GLN A 148 -6.84 -10.32 39.69
C GLN A 148 -7.25 -11.75 40.02
N SER A 149 -6.31 -12.67 40.27
CA SER A 149 -6.60 -14.08 40.56
C SER A 149 -7.04 -14.34 42.00
N GLY A 150 -7.10 -13.31 42.86
CA GLY A 150 -7.35 -13.42 44.29
C GLY A 150 -8.74 -12.95 44.76
N VAL A 151 -9.66 -12.65 43.84
CA VAL A 151 -11.06 -12.25 44.12
C VAL A 151 -11.98 -13.25 43.44
#